data_AF-A0A2E7UIV4-F1
#
_entry.id   AF-A0A2E7UIV4-F1
#
_cell.length_a   1.000
_cell.length_b   1.000
_cell.length_c   1.000
_cell.angle_alpha   90.00
_cell.angle_beta   90.00
_cell.angle_gamma   90.00
#
_symmetry.space_group_name_H-M   'P 1'
#
loop_
_entity.id
_entity.type
_entity.pdbx_description
1 polymer ?
#
loop_
_entity_poly.entity_id
_entity_poly.type
_entity_poly.pdbx_seq_one_letter_code
_entity_poly.pdbx_strand_id
1 'polypeptide(L)'
;MVKACAIGSILVATAGCEDKPKVVDTSIEDEEPLRPFAVEEPDKPLDFEDEQTASYDPTPAQMTSAQSRLLEQYSEINSACRGGAGFGAQVRHACGIRDLQWTKLRRSNLCRGKVGDQAEADMEWHVCSTESLDYSSPPPSVPQGTCRIRAEGQVVLDGTCLINLQQGGSFWVLSPDLRVFAEVDRFGAAADSYVSSEDLSFASNGEFGEVTRSGACWSNDSVEICAWG
;
A
#
# COMPACT_ATOMS: atom_id res chain seq x y z
N MET A 1 52.62 9.43 30.59
CA MET A 1 51.97 10.75 30.66
C MET A 1 50.47 10.54 30.48
N VAL A 2 49.71 10.57 31.57
CA VAL A 2 48.27 10.29 31.59
C VAL A 2 47.54 11.64 31.51
N LYS A 3 46.75 11.85 30.47
CA LYS A 3 45.93 13.05 30.31
C LYS A 3 44.56 12.77 30.93
N ALA A 4 44.33 13.34 32.12
CA ALA A 4 43.03 13.35 32.77
C ALA A 4 42.13 14.40 32.08
N CYS A 5 40.95 14.00 31.61
CA CYS A 5 39.90 14.91 31.19
C CYS A 5 39.03 15.24 32.40
N ALA A 6 38.98 16.53 32.73
CA ALA A 6 38.17 17.09 33.80
C ALA A 6 36.68 17.00 33.48
N ILE A 7 35.91 16.61 34.49
CA ILE A 7 34.44 16.59 34.52
C ILE A 7 33.98 18.03 34.74
N GLY A 8 33.41 18.65 33.70
CA GLY A 8 32.74 19.94 33.78
C GLY A 8 31.26 19.74 34.09
N SER A 9 30.84 20.13 35.29
CA SER A 9 29.44 20.21 35.69
C SER A 9 28.70 21.23 34.83
N ILE A 10 27.75 20.77 34.01
CA ILE A 10 26.80 21.63 33.31
C ILE A 10 25.55 21.75 34.18
N LEU A 11 25.28 22.97 34.66
CA LEU A 11 23.99 23.36 35.21
C LEU A 11 22.93 23.19 34.12
N VAL A 12 21.98 22.29 34.33
CA VAL A 12 20.75 22.21 33.54
C VAL A 12 19.78 23.25 34.09
N ALA A 13 19.62 24.34 33.34
CA ALA A 13 18.54 25.29 33.56
C ALA A 13 17.22 24.64 33.11
N THR A 14 16.33 24.37 34.06
CA THR A 14 14.96 23.94 33.82
C THR A 14 14.15 25.13 33.31
N ALA A 15 14.06 25.29 31.99
CA ALA A 15 13.10 26.20 31.37
C ALA A 15 11.74 25.48 31.28
N GLY A 16 10.78 25.93 32.10
CA GLY A 16 9.40 25.48 32.05
C GLY A 16 8.73 25.94 30.76
N CYS A 17 8.29 25.00 29.94
CA CYS A 17 7.32 25.22 28.87
C CYS A 17 5.99 24.60 29.34
N GLU A 18 5.12 25.42 29.94
CA GLU A 18 3.72 25.06 30.14
C GLU A 18 2.96 25.29 28.83
N ASP A 19 3.14 24.40 27.86
CA ASP A 19 2.25 24.33 26.70
C ASP A 19 1.03 23.49 27.09
N LYS A 20 -0.05 24.17 27.47
CA LYS A 20 -1.35 23.51 27.68
C LYS A 20 -1.88 23.04 26.33
N PRO A 21 -2.27 21.75 26.18
CA PRO A 21 -2.84 21.26 24.94
C PRO A 21 -4.13 22.02 24.64
N LYS A 22 -4.23 22.60 23.44
CA LYS A 22 -5.50 23.12 22.93
C LYS A 22 -6.45 21.94 22.74
N VAL A 23 -7.43 21.84 23.62
CA VAL A 23 -8.59 20.96 23.46
C VAL A 23 -9.34 21.45 22.22
N VAL A 24 -9.37 20.63 21.18
CA VAL A 24 -10.24 20.85 20.02
C VAL A 24 -11.64 20.50 20.47
N ASP A 25 -12.54 21.48 20.41
CA ASP A 25 -13.96 21.30 20.67
C ASP A 25 -14.55 20.41 19.55
N THR A 26 -14.92 19.18 19.90
CA THR A 26 -15.56 18.20 19.01
C THR A 26 -17.08 18.25 19.13
N SER A 27 -17.65 19.41 19.44
CA SER A 27 -19.10 19.62 19.30
C SER A 27 -19.47 19.48 17.82
N ILE A 28 -19.91 18.26 17.48
CA ILE A 28 -20.57 17.93 16.23
C ILE A 28 -21.87 18.71 16.23
N GLU A 29 -21.95 19.73 15.38
CA GLU A 29 -23.19 20.45 15.15
C GLU A 29 -24.25 19.49 14.59
N ASP A 30 -25.47 19.68 15.07
CA ASP A 30 -26.62 18.81 14.96
C ASP A 30 -26.92 18.34 13.52
N GLU A 31 -27.38 17.10 13.46
CA GLU A 31 -27.81 16.37 12.27
C GLU A 31 -28.79 17.20 11.42
N GLU A 32 -28.42 17.50 10.16
CA GLU A 32 -29.38 17.99 9.18
C GLU A 32 -30.47 16.92 8.96
N PRO A 33 -31.76 17.27 9.09
CA PRO A 33 -32.83 16.32 8.86
C PRO A 33 -32.81 15.84 7.41
N LEU A 34 -32.79 14.52 7.25
CA LEU A 34 -32.84 13.84 5.96
C LEU A 34 -34.00 14.37 5.12
N ARG A 35 -33.67 15.00 3.98
CA ARG A 35 -34.67 15.44 3.01
C ARG A 35 -35.33 14.19 2.40
N PRO A 36 -36.67 14.13 2.32
CA PRO A 36 -37.33 13.03 1.63
C PRO A 36 -36.91 13.01 0.17
N PHE A 37 -36.38 11.86 -0.27
CA PHE A 37 -36.12 11.61 -1.68
C PHE A 37 -37.45 11.63 -2.44
N ALA A 38 -37.61 12.63 -3.30
CA ALA A 38 -38.68 12.65 -4.27
C ALA A 38 -38.43 11.52 -5.27
N VAL A 39 -39.32 10.53 -5.29
CA VAL A 39 -39.36 9.49 -6.31
C VAL A 39 -39.96 10.15 -7.55
N GLU A 40 -39.11 10.50 -8.52
CA GLU A 40 -39.58 10.89 -9.85
C GLU A 40 -40.12 9.65 -10.56
N GLU A 41 -41.37 9.74 -11.04
CA GLU A 41 -42.00 8.69 -11.82
C GLU A 41 -41.27 8.52 -13.17
N PRO A 42 -41.04 7.27 -13.64
CA PRO A 42 -40.35 7.03 -14.89
C PRO A 42 -41.27 7.37 -16.08
N ASP A 43 -41.06 8.56 -16.64
CA ASP A 43 -41.73 8.97 -17.86
C ASP A 43 -40.99 8.47 -19.12
N LYS A 44 -41.76 7.74 -19.93
CA LYS A 44 -41.57 7.32 -21.32
C LYS A 44 -40.63 6.14 -21.66
N PRO A 45 -41.14 5.16 -22.44
CA PRO A 45 -40.30 4.20 -23.16
C PRO A 45 -39.44 4.96 -24.18
N LEU A 46 -38.13 4.75 -24.12
CA LEU A 46 -37.23 5.12 -25.20
C LEU A 46 -37.31 4.04 -26.27
N ASP A 47 -37.90 4.39 -27.40
CA ASP A 47 -37.84 3.60 -28.63
C ASP A 47 -36.39 3.64 -29.16
N PHE A 48 -35.56 2.70 -28.71
CA PHE A 48 -34.25 2.44 -29.30
C PHE A 48 -34.46 1.65 -30.59
N GLU A 49 -34.42 2.34 -31.72
CA GLU A 49 -34.35 1.69 -33.03
C GLU A 49 -33.00 0.96 -33.15
N ASP A 50 -33.06 -0.34 -33.44
CA ASP A 50 -31.95 -1.27 -33.59
C ASP A 50 -30.99 -0.83 -34.71
N GLU A 51 -29.99 -0.01 -34.36
CA GLU A 51 -28.82 0.18 -35.21
C GLU A 51 -27.96 -1.08 -35.11
N GLN A 52 -28.22 -1.97 -36.07
CA GLN A 52 -27.57 -3.25 -36.29
C GLN A 52 -26.06 -3.05 -36.50
N THR A 53 -25.32 -2.97 -35.40
CA THR A 53 -23.87 -2.95 -35.39
C THR A 53 -23.38 -4.30 -35.91
N ALA A 54 -22.54 -4.26 -36.94
CA ALA A 54 -21.88 -5.45 -37.46
C ALA A 54 -21.19 -6.18 -36.31
N SER A 55 -21.60 -7.44 -36.08
CA SER A 55 -20.99 -8.37 -35.14
C SER A 55 -19.53 -8.58 -35.55
N TYR A 56 -18.66 -7.73 -35.03
CA TYR A 56 -17.25 -8.03 -34.92
C TYR A 56 -17.17 -9.04 -33.79
N ASP A 57 -16.88 -10.29 -34.13
CA ASP A 57 -16.63 -11.37 -33.19
C ASP A 57 -15.10 -11.45 -33.00
N PRO A 58 -14.49 -10.61 -32.13
CA PRO A 58 -13.06 -10.68 -31.90
C PRO A 58 -12.76 -12.05 -31.33
N THR A 59 -12.03 -12.87 -32.09
CA THR A 59 -11.40 -14.07 -31.54
C THR A 59 -10.65 -13.64 -30.27
N PRO A 60 -10.93 -14.24 -29.10
CA PRO A 60 -10.32 -13.81 -27.85
C PRO A 60 -8.81 -13.78 -28.01
N ALA A 61 -8.21 -12.61 -27.86
CA ALA A 61 -6.76 -12.46 -27.94
C ALA A 61 -6.14 -13.39 -26.88
N GLN A 62 -5.34 -14.36 -27.33
CA GLN A 62 -4.71 -15.31 -26.45
C GLN A 62 -3.66 -14.61 -25.59
N MET A 63 -3.59 -14.98 -24.30
CA MET A 63 -2.55 -14.49 -23.40
C MET A 63 -1.17 -14.98 -23.84
N THR A 64 -0.18 -14.11 -23.72
CA THR A 64 1.23 -14.45 -23.93
C THR A 64 1.77 -15.30 -22.77
N SER A 65 2.86 -16.02 -22.99
CA SER A 65 3.52 -16.80 -21.92
C SER A 65 4.03 -15.93 -20.76
N ALA A 66 4.40 -14.67 -21.03
CA ALA A 66 4.80 -13.72 -20.00
C ALA A 66 3.61 -13.33 -19.10
N GLN A 67 2.45 -13.08 -19.72
CA GLN A 67 1.19 -12.82 -19.02
C GLN A 67 0.77 -14.01 -18.15
N SER A 68 0.87 -15.24 -18.65
CA SER A 68 0.58 -16.45 -17.88
C SER A 68 1.45 -16.58 -16.62
N ARG A 69 2.75 -16.29 -16.72
CA ARG A 69 3.65 -16.30 -15.54
C ARG A 69 3.28 -15.24 -14.51
N LEU A 70 2.87 -14.04 -14.95
CA LEU A 70 2.43 -12.99 -14.03
C LEU A 70 1.15 -13.38 -13.28
N LEU A 71 0.23 -14.09 -13.96
CA LEU A 71 -1.01 -14.60 -13.35
C LEU A 71 -0.76 -15.71 -12.34
N GLU A 72 0.17 -16.63 -12.65
CA GLU A 72 0.61 -17.67 -11.72
C GLU A 72 1.17 -17.06 -10.43
N GLN A 73 2.12 -16.13 -10.55
CA GLN A 73 2.65 -15.36 -9.41
C GLN A 73 1.54 -14.64 -8.64
N TYR A 74 0.63 -13.97 -9.34
CA TYR A 74 -0.50 -13.30 -8.71
C TYR A 74 -1.38 -14.27 -7.91
N SER A 75 -1.67 -15.44 -8.45
CA SER A 75 -2.51 -16.45 -7.79
C SER A 75 -1.89 -16.95 -6.49
N GLU A 76 -0.58 -17.18 -6.47
CA GLU A 76 0.17 -17.55 -5.27
C GLU A 76 0.12 -16.45 -4.21
N ILE A 77 0.44 -15.21 -4.60
CA ILE A 77 0.45 -14.04 -3.71
C ILE A 77 -0.97 -13.73 -3.19
N ASN A 78 -1.97 -13.80 -4.05
CA ASN A 78 -3.37 -13.56 -3.69
C ASN A 78 -3.89 -14.63 -2.72
N SER A 79 -3.48 -15.89 -2.89
CA SER A 79 -3.77 -16.96 -1.94
C SER A 79 -3.16 -16.67 -0.57
N ALA A 80 -1.92 -16.19 -0.51
CA ALA A 80 -1.29 -15.79 0.75
C ALA A 80 -2.00 -14.59 1.42
N CYS A 81 -2.40 -13.59 0.62
CA CYS A 81 -3.15 -12.43 1.10
C CYS A 81 -4.55 -12.80 1.62
N ARG A 82 -5.32 -13.65 0.91
CA ARG A 82 -6.69 -14.02 1.29
C ARG A 82 -6.77 -15.18 2.29
N GLY A 83 -5.78 -16.06 2.30
CA GLY A 83 -5.75 -17.29 3.09
C GLY A 83 -5.06 -17.15 4.46
N GLY A 84 -4.40 -16.03 4.74
CA GLY A 84 -3.75 -15.79 6.02
C GLY A 84 -4.77 -15.61 7.15
N ALA A 85 -4.60 -16.38 8.25
CA ALA A 85 -5.37 -16.16 9.47
C ALA A 85 -4.82 -14.93 10.21
N GLY A 86 -5.56 -13.81 10.14
CA GLY A 86 -5.28 -12.60 10.93
C GLY A 86 -4.74 -11.42 10.12
N PHE A 87 -4.74 -10.23 10.73
CA PHE A 87 -4.27 -8.97 10.14
C PHE A 87 -2.77 -8.72 10.39
N GLY A 88 -1.97 -9.78 10.53
CA GLY A 88 -0.55 -9.67 10.86
C GLY A 88 0.28 -9.06 9.72
N ALA A 89 1.48 -8.55 10.04
CA ALA A 89 2.36 -7.89 9.09
C ALA A 89 2.68 -8.75 7.85
N GLN A 90 2.77 -10.08 8.00
CA GLN A 90 2.95 -11.00 6.88
C GLN A 90 1.77 -10.99 5.89
N VAL A 91 0.53 -10.94 6.38
CA VAL A 91 -0.67 -10.87 5.54
C VAL A 91 -0.73 -9.53 4.83
N ARG A 92 -0.45 -8.44 5.56
CA ARG A 92 -0.37 -7.10 4.96
C ARG A 92 0.72 -7.01 3.89
N HIS A 93 1.89 -7.59 4.13
CA HIS A 93 2.96 -7.71 3.15
C HIS A 93 2.47 -8.47 1.90
N ALA A 94 1.88 -9.65 2.05
CA ALA A 94 1.34 -10.42 0.93
C ALA A 94 0.28 -9.63 0.14
N CYS A 95 -0.60 -8.90 0.83
CA CYS A 95 -1.59 -8.04 0.17
C CYS A 95 -0.96 -6.84 -0.55
N GLY A 96 0.07 -6.21 0.03
CA GLY A 96 0.83 -5.16 -0.63
C GLY A 96 1.53 -5.66 -1.91
N ILE A 97 2.17 -6.84 -1.87
CA ILE A 97 2.73 -7.46 -3.09
C ILE A 97 1.61 -7.76 -4.10
N ARG A 98 0.46 -8.29 -3.65
CA ARG A 98 -0.69 -8.60 -4.53
C ARG A 98 -1.10 -7.37 -5.34
N ASP A 99 -1.23 -6.22 -4.71
CA ASP A 99 -1.67 -4.98 -5.35
C ASP A 99 -0.62 -4.46 -6.37
N LEU A 100 0.66 -4.73 -6.15
CA LEU A 100 1.72 -4.42 -7.10
C LEU A 100 1.79 -5.41 -8.25
N GLN A 101 1.56 -6.69 -7.98
CA GLN A 101 1.42 -7.70 -9.01
C GLN A 101 0.20 -7.42 -9.90
N TRP A 102 -0.90 -6.94 -9.31
CA TRP A 102 -2.05 -6.41 -10.05
C TRP A 102 -1.63 -5.26 -10.99
N THR A 103 -0.84 -4.32 -10.49
CA THR A 103 -0.31 -3.22 -11.30
C THR A 103 0.55 -3.72 -12.47
N LYS A 104 1.38 -4.75 -12.27
CA LYS A 104 2.15 -5.40 -13.34
C LYS A 104 1.25 -6.05 -14.38
N LEU A 105 0.21 -6.76 -13.95
CA LEU A 105 -0.78 -7.37 -14.83
C LEU A 105 -1.46 -6.31 -15.70
N ARG A 106 -1.92 -5.21 -15.10
CA ARG A 106 -2.53 -4.09 -15.83
C ARG A 106 -1.58 -3.46 -16.85
N ARG A 107 -0.32 -3.22 -16.48
CA ARG A 107 0.72 -2.73 -17.42
C ARG A 107 1.01 -3.72 -18.55
N SER A 108 0.78 -5.01 -18.33
CA SER A 108 0.86 -6.05 -19.36
C SER A 108 -0.43 -6.23 -20.16
N ASN A 109 -1.35 -5.26 -20.11
CA ASN A 109 -2.65 -5.31 -20.79
C ASN A 109 -3.56 -6.47 -20.33
N LEU A 110 -3.47 -6.85 -19.05
CA LEU A 110 -4.40 -7.78 -18.40
C LEU A 110 -5.27 -7.07 -17.38
N CYS A 111 -6.57 -7.28 -17.48
CA CYS A 111 -7.59 -6.73 -16.60
C CYS A 111 -8.38 -7.89 -15.98
N ARG A 112 -9.04 -7.64 -14.85
CA ARG A 112 -9.88 -8.61 -14.19
C ARG A 112 -11.29 -8.07 -14.08
N GLY A 113 -12.26 -8.88 -14.50
CA GLY A 113 -13.67 -8.53 -14.52
C GLY A 113 -14.05 -7.54 -15.62
N LYS A 114 -15.30 -7.67 -16.07
CA LYS A 114 -15.93 -6.86 -17.11
C LYS A 114 -17.01 -5.96 -16.51
N VAL A 115 -17.22 -4.80 -17.13
CA VAL A 115 -18.32 -3.87 -16.85
C VAL A 115 -19.65 -4.62 -17.03
N GLY A 116 -20.54 -4.50 -16.04
CA GLY A 116 -21.81 -5.22 -15.96
C GLY A 116 -21.97 -5.96 -14.63
N ASP A 117 -22.94 -6.87 -14.57
CA ASP A 117 -23.35 -7.57 -13.33
C ASP A 117 -22.46 -8.77 -12.98
N GLN A 118 -21.14 -8.66 -13.12
CA GLN A 118 -20.24 -9.69 -12.59
C GLN A 118 -20.08 -9.52 -11.08
N ALA A 119 -20.49 -10.53 -10.31
CA ALA A 119 -20.13 -10.59 -8.91
C ALA A 119 -18.60 -10.75 -8.77
N GLU A 120 -18.01 -10.24 -7.68
CA GLU A 120 -16.56 -10.30 -7.45
C GLU A 120 -16.00 -11.74 -7.50
N ALA A 121 -16.83 -12.73 -7.12
CA ALA A 121 -16.49 -14.14 -7.19
C ALA A 121 -16.32 -14.67 -8.62
N ASP A 122 -17.00 -14.06 -9.60
CA ASP A 122 -17.03 -14.48 -11.00
C ASP A 122 -16.07 -13.68 -11.89
N MET A 123 -15.27 -12.78 -11.30
CA MET A 123 -14.33 -11.95 -12.04
C MET A 123 -13.13 -12.76 -12.55
N GLU A 124 -13.06 -12.91 -13.87
CA GLU A 124 -11.99 -13.59 -14.59
C GLU A 124 -10.93 -12.62 -15.11
N TRP A 125 -9.71 -13.13 -15.32
CA TRP A 125 -8.63 -12.40 -15.98
C TRP A 125 -8.78 -12.47 -17.50
N HIS A 126 -8.65 -11.32 -18.17
CA HIS A 126 -8.70 -11.22 -19.62
C HIS A 126 -7.78 -10.11 -20.12
N VAL A 127 -7.55 -10.09 -21.44
CA VAL A 127 -6.89 -8.95 -22.08
C VAL A 127 -7.77 -7.71 -21.91
N CYS A 128 -7.19 -6.61 -21.48
CA CYS A 128 -7.93 -5.37 -21.27
C CYS A 128 -8.61 -4.92 -22.58
N SER A 129 -9.91 -4.65 -22.49
CA SER A 129 -10.76 -4.06 -23.53
C SER A 129 -11.65 -2.98 -22.93
N THR A 130 -12.38 -2.22 -23.74
CA THR A 130 -13.36 -1.21 -23.29
C THR A 130 -14.45 -1.77 -22.37
N GLU A 131 -14.64 -3.09 -22.37
CA GLU A 131 -15.55 -3.80 -21.47
C GLU A 131 -14.93 -4.14 -20.11
N SER A 132 -13.66 -3.83 -19.84
CA SER A 132 -13.04 -4.17 -18.54
C SER A 132 -13.44 -3.16 -17.46
N LEU A 133 -13.68 -3.62 -16.22
CA LEU A 133 -14.05 -2.73 -15.10
C LEU A 133 -13.08 -1.56 -14.91
N ASP A 134 -11.79 -1.81 -15.06
CA ASP A 134 -10.74 -0.82 -14.84
C ASP A 134 -10.13 -0.27 -16.14
N TYR A 135 -10.76 -0.46 -17.31
CA TYR A 135 -10.14 -0.13 -18.60
C TYR A 135 -9.68 1.34 -18.71
N SER A 136 -10.51 2.27 -18.23
CA SER A 136 -10.30 3.71 -18.35
C SER A 136 -9.49 4.33 -17.21
N SER A 137 -9.34 3.64 -16.09
CA SER A 137 -8.62 4.17 -14.92
C SER A 137 -7.14 3.87 -15.07
N PRO A 138 -6.22 4.84 -15.21
CA PRO A 138 -4.79 4.52 -15.20
C PRO A 138 -4.45 3.70 -13.94
N PRO A 139 -3.52 2.74 -13.99
CA PRO A 139 -3.10 2.04 -12.79
C PRO A 139 -2.68 3.08 -11.75
N PRO A 140 -3.09 2.94 -10.48
CA PRO A 140 -2.73 3.91 -9.46
C PRO A 140 -1.22 4.10 -9.48
N SER A 141 -0.78 5.35 -9.65
CA SER A 141 0.63 5.68 -9.59
C SER A 141 1.04 5.59 -8.12
N VAL A 142 1.70 4.49 -7.74
CA VAL A 142 2.34 4.42 -6.44
C VAL A 142 3.48 5.44 -6.43
N PRO A 143 3.49 6.41 -5.50
CA PRO A 143 4.57 7.39 -5.41
C PRO A 143 5.93 6.69 -5.33
N GLN A 144 6.90 7.24 -6.07
CA GLN A 144 8.29 6.80 -6.01
C GLN A 144 9.09 7.75 -5.14
N GLY A 145 10.05 7.20 -4.42
CA GLY A 145 11.00 7.97 -3.63
C GLY A 145 12.34 7.28 -3.53
N THR A 146 13.16 7.77 -2.61
CA THR A 146 14.39 7.11 -2.18
C THR A 146 14.12 6.45 -0.83
N CYS A 147 14.59 5.23 -0.63
CA CYS A 147 14.52 4.53 0.64
C CYS A 147 15.87 3.98 1.02
N ARG A 148 16.09 3.87 2.34
CA ARG A 148 17.17 3.08 2.91
C ARG A 148 16.58 2.17 3.98
N ILE A 149 16.87 0.88 3.88
CA ILE A 149 16.50 -0.12 4.87
C ILE A 149 17.76 -0.84 5.32
N ARG A 150 18.01 -0.83 6.62
CA ARG A 150 19.03 -1.63 7.28
C ARG A 150 18.36 -2.50 8.33
N ALA A 151 18.63 -3.79 8.29
CA ALA A 151 18.14 -4.77 9.25
C ALA A 151 19.32 -5.61 9.74
N GLU A 152 19.44 -5.77 11.06
CA GLU A 152 20.53 -6.52 11.72
C GLU A 152 21.93 -6.06 11.27
N GLY A 153 22.10 -4.75 11.02
CA GLY A 153 23.35 -4.17 10.54
C GLY A 153 23.62 -4.33 9.04
N GLN A 154 22.82 -5.10 8.30
CA GLN A 154 22.91 -5.25 6.85
C GLN A 154 22.00 -4.26 6.13
N VAL A 155 22.53 -3.52 5.15
CA VAL A 155 21.72 -2.71 4.24
C VAL A 155 21.07 -3.63 3.21
N VAL A 156 19.74 -3.72 3.24
CA VAL A 156 18.95 -4.57 2.33
C VAL A 156 18.33 -3.77 1.19
N LEU A 157 18.15 -2.46 1.37
CA LEU A 157 17.71 -1.54 0.33
C LEU A 157 18.41 -0.19 0.52
N ASP A 158 18.96 0.37 -0.55
CA ASP A 158 19.44 1.76 -0.61
C ASP A 158 19.29 2.28 -2.04
N GLY A 159 18.22 3.04 -2.30
CA GLY A 159 17.90 3.52 -3.65
C GLY A 159 16.42 3.78 -3.86
N THR A 160 15.99 3.69 -5.11
CA THR A 160 14.59 3.94 -5.48
C THR A 160 13.67 2.91 -4.86
N CYS A 161 12.51 3.37 -4.38
CA CYS A 161 11.46 2.54 -3.81
C CYS A 161 10.08 3.10 -4.17
N LEU A 162 9.07 2.25 -4.06
CA LEU A 162 7.68 2.62 -4.01
C LEU A 162 7.32 2.94 -2.56
N ILE A 163 6.67 4.08 -2.32
CA ILE A 163 6.27 4.53 -0.97
C ILE A 163 4.74 4.66 -0.96
N ASN A 164 4.10 4.02 0.00
CA ASN A 164 2.69 4.23 0.29
C ASN A 164 2.56 4.84 1.69
N LEU A 165 2.19 6.11 1.72
CA LEU A 165 1.93 6.83 2.95
C LEU A 165 0.48 6.58 3.37
N GLN A 166 0.29 6.09 4.59
CA GLN A 166 -1.02 5.91 5.19
C GLN A 166 -1.35 7.07 6.13
N GLN A 167 -2.62 7.13 6.56
CA GLN A 167 -3.05 8.13 7.53
C GLN A 167 -2.30 7.96 8.85
N GLY A 168 -2.03 9.06 9.55
CA GLY A 168 -1.31 9.04 10.82
C GLY A 168 0.21 8.95 10.69
N GLY A 169 0.74 8.75 9.48
CA GLY A 169 2.19 8.68 9.22
C GLY A 169 2.77 7.26 9.31
N SER A 170 1.92 6.24 9.40
CA SER A 170 2.29 4.87 9.02
C SER A 170 2.61 4.84 7.53
N PHE A 171 3.48 3.93 7.11
CA PHE A 171 3.81 3.77 5.70
C PHE A 171 4.40 2.38 5.44
N TRP A 172 4.38 1.97 4.18
CA TRP A 172 5.21 0.88 3.71
C TRP A 172 6.03 1.30 2.51
N VAL A 173 7.13 0.60 2.32
CA VAL A 173 8.04 0.75 1.19
C VAL A 173 8.26 -0.59 0.52
N LEU A 174 8.43 -0.55 -0.80
CA LEU A 174 8.82 -1.74 -1.55
C LEU A 174 9.87 -1.40 -2.61
N SER A 175 10.86 -2.27 -2.76
CA SER A 175 11.82 -2.19 -3.86
C SER A 175 11.13 -2.38 -5.23
N PRO A 176 11.63 -1.76 -6.32
CA PRO A 176 11.02 -1.89 -7.66
C PRO A 176 10.98 -3.33 -8.20
N ASP A 177 11.91 -4.18 -7.76
CA ASP A 177 11.98 -5.60 -8.12
C ASP A 177 11.10 -6.49 -7.21
N LEU A 178 10.43 -5.91 -6.21
CA LEU A 178 9.59 -6.57 -5.21
C LEU A 178 10.33 -7.52 -4.26
N ARG A 179 11.67 -7.44 -4.17
CA ARG A 179 12.48 -8.32 -3.32
C ARG A 179 12.58 -7.85 -1.87
N VAL A 180 12.32 -6.57 -1.60
CA VAL A 180 12.42 -5.97 -0.26
C VAL A 180 11.17 -5.17 0.07
N PHE A 181 10.57 -5.48 1.22
CA PHE A 181 9.44 -4.79 1.82
C PHE A 181 9.79 -4.31 3.22
N ALA A 182 9.34 -3.12 3.58
CA ALA A 182 9.31 -2.72 4.98
C ALA A 182 8.04 -1.93 5.28
N GLU A 183 7.52 -2.11 6.49
CA GLU A 183 6.34 -1.42 7.01
C GLU A 183 6.72 -0.75 8.34
N VAL A 184 6.17 0.45 8.53
CA VAL A 184 6.15 1.16 9.81
C VAL A 184 4.70 1.44 10.14
N ASP A 185 4.19 0.80 11.19
CA ASP A 185 2.83 0.98 11.69
C ASP A 185 2.83 1.83 12.95
N ARG A 186 2.41 3.09 12.82
CA ARG A 186 2.52 4.11 13.86
C ARG A 186 1.31 4.16 14.76
N PHE A 187 1.57 4.17 16.07
CA PHE A 187 0.59 4.38 17.13
C PHE A 187 1.08 5.47 18.09
N GLY A 188 0.67 6.72 17.82
CA GLY A 188 1.06 7.87 18.64
C GLY A 188 2.49 8.33 18.37
N ALA A 189 3.38 8.22 19.37
CA ALA A 189 4.79 8.62 19.27
C ALA A 189 5.73 7.46 18.87
N ALA A 190 5.24 6.22 18.99
CA ALA A 190 5.94 5.00 18.66
C ALA A 190 5.39 4.39 17.37
N ALA A 191 6.12 3.45 16.80
CA ALA A 191 5.66 2.61 15.71
C ALA A 191 6.27 1.22 15.81
N ASP A 192 5.55 0.21 15.35
CA ASP A 192 6.10 -1.12 15.10
C ASP A 192 6.70 -1.15 13.70
N SER A 193 7.73 -1.97 13.54
CA SER A 193 8.43 -2.13 12.27
C SER A 193 8.45 -3.58 11.81
N TYR A 194 8.30 -3.77 10.51
CA TYR A 194 8.42 -5.07 9.86
C TYR A 194 9.32 -4.94 8.64
N VAL A 195 10.23 -5.89 8.44
CA VAL A 195 11.06 -5.98 7.23
C VAL A 195 11.01 -7.39 6.68
N SER A 196 10.87 -7.50 5.37
CA SER A 196 11.03 -8.74 4.64
C SER A 196 11.91 -8.53 3.41
N SER A 197 12.89 -9.41 3.23
CA SER A 197 13.78 -9.41 2.08
C SER A 197 14.17 -10.85 1.71
N GLU A 198 14.35 -11.11 0.42
CA GLU A 198 14.95 -12.36 -0.07
C GLU A 198 16.43 -12.51 0.32
N ASP A 199 17.11 -11.39 0.57
CA ASP A 199 18.53 -11.35 0.94
C ASP A 199 18.74 -11.46 2.47
N LEU A 200 17.64 -11.50 3.23
CA LEU A 200 17.63 -11.75 4.66
C LEU A 200 17.36 -13.23 4.95
N SER A 201 17.94 -13.73 6.04
CA SER A 201 17.59 -15.06 6.53
C SER A 201 16.11 -15.09 6.91
N PHE A 202 15.46 -16.25 6.87
CA PHE A 202 14.07 -16.37 7.32
C PHE A 202 13.88 -15.88 8.77
N ALA A 203 14.91 -16.02 9.63
CA ALA A 203 14.90 -15.51 11.00
C ALA A 203 15.03 -13.98 11.09
N SER A 204 15.64 -13.36 10.08
CA SER A 204 15.82 -11.91 9.95
C SER A 204 14.64 -11.24 9.23
N ASN A 205 13.69 -12.02 8.71
CA ASN A 205 12.41 -11.51 8.21
C ASN A 205 11.42 -11.49 9.37
N GLY A 206 10.78 -10.35 9.62
CA GLY A 206 9.83 -10.28 10.73
C GLY A 206 9.66 -8.91 11.32
N GLU A 207 9.06 -8.92 12.51
CA GLU A 207 8.85 -7.76 13.35
C GLU A 207 10.17 -7.38 14.05
N PHE A 208 10.57 -6.13 13.95
CA PHE A 208 11.78 -5.58 14.57
C PHE A 208 11.46 -4.77 15.84
N GLY A 209 10.23 -4.88 16.33
CA GLY A 209 9.72 -4.19 17.51
C GLY A 209 9.54 -2.68 17.30
N GLU A 210 9.48 -1.98 18.43
CA GLU A 210 9.23 -0.55 18.48
C GLU A 210 10.41 0.24 17.89
N VAL A 211 10.09 1.21 17.03
CA VAL A 211 11.02 2.14 16.41
C VAL A 211 10.65 3.57 16.75
N THR A 212 11.65 4.43 16.82
CA THR A 212 11.48 5.86 17.08
C THR A 212 11.80 6.68 15.84
N ARG A 213 11.11 7.81 15.69
CA ARG A 213 11.28 8.68 14.53
C ARG A 213 12.45 9.64 14.69
N SER A 214 13.31 9.70 13.68
CA SER A 214 14.33 10.73 13.49
C SER A 214 14.29 11.23 12.04
N GLY A 215 13.64 12.38 11.82
CA GLY A 215 13.43 12.94 10.49
C GLY A 215 12.56 12.06 9.59
N ALA A 216 13.16 11.55 8.51
CA ALA A 216 12.53 10.64 7.54
C ALA A 216 12.72 9.15 7.88
N CYS A 217 13.45 8.87 8.97
CA CYS A 217 13.80 7.52 9.38
C CYS A 217 13.04 7.11 10.65
N TRP A 218 12.73 5.82 10.73
CA TRP A 218 12.28 5.13 11.92
C TRP A 218 13.29 4.05 12.26
N SER A 219 13.83 4.08 13.48
CA SER A 219 14.93 3.19 13.85
C SER A 219 14.96 2.77 15.31
N ASN A 220 15.63 1.66 15.55
CA ASN A 220 16.12 1.18 16.84
C ASN A 220 17.51 0.52 16.64
N ASP A 221 17.99 -0.26 17.60
CA ASP A 221 19.30 -0.93 17.51
C ASP A 221 19.36 -2.02 16.43
N SER A 222 18.21 -2.58 16.03
CA SER A 222 18.10 -3.73 15.11
C SER A 222 17.68 -3.33 13.70
N VAL A 223 16.95 -2.23 13.53
CA VAL A 223 16.41 -1.80 12.24
C VAL A 223 16.47 -0.29 12.04
N GLU A 224 16.63 0.12 10.79
CA GLU A 224 16.44 1.49 10.32
C GLU A 224 15.67 1.45 8.99
N ILE A 225 14.53 2.14 8.94
CA ILE A 225 13.69 2.29 7.76
C ILE A 225 13.53 3.78 7.47
N CYS A 226 14.14 4.25 6.39
CA CYS A 226 14.06 5.62 5.92
C CYS A 226 13.31 5.69 4.59
N ALA A 227 12.44 6.69 4.45
CA ALA A 227 11.69 6.95 3.22
C ALA A 227 11.64 8.45 2.92
N TRP A 228 12.15 8.83 1.74
CA TRP A 228 12.16 10.19 1.21
C TRP A 228 11.32 10.24 -0.07
N GLY A 229 10.17 10.90 0.00
CA GLY A 229 9.26 11.12 -1.14
C GLY A 229 9.24 12.55 -1.63
#